data_AF-A0A2H5YSY8-F1
#
_entry.id   AF-A0A2H5YSY8-F1
#
_cell.length_a   1.000
_cell.length_b   1.000
_cell.length_c   1.000
_cell.angle_alpha   90.00
_cell.angle_beta   90.00
_cell.angle_gamma   90.00
#
_symmetry.space_group_name_H-M   'P 1'
#
loop_
_entity.id
_entity.type
_entity.pdbx_description
1 polymer ?
#
loop_
_entity_poly.entity_id
_entity_poly.type
_entity_poly.pdbx_seq_one_letter_code
_entity_poly.pdbx_strand_id
1 'polypeptide(L)'
;MEFGTFLLMLALAYSFGVLWYDLLPGRLPERVWRVAAYPFLGIWVGELLLARVLAFDPEFGGLHLISAAVGSLVAVIVDWIISQARRPAMVPQFEAQPEARAA
;
A
#
# COMPACT_ATOMS: atom_id res chain seq x y z
N MET A 1 16.33 8.97 10.80
CA MET A 1 16.75 8.51 9.46
C MET A 1 17.57 9.60 8.82
N GLU A 2 18.67 9.23 8.18
CA GLU A 2 19.41 10.12 7.30
C GLU A 2 18.59 10.40 6.03
N PHE A 3 18.83 11.54 5.38
CA PHE A 3 18.09 11.93 4.17
C PHE A 3 18.25 10.91 3.03
N GLY A 4 19.45 10.33 2.88
CA GLY A 4 19.71 9.26 1.91
C GLY A 4 18.87 8.01 2.14
N THR A 5 18.81 7.54 3.40
CA THR A 5 17.97 6.40 3.79
C THR A 5 16.49 6.66 3.54
N PHE A 6 16.02 7.90 3.78
CA PHE A 6 14.63 8.26 3.48
C PHE A 6 14.33 8.18 1.98
N LEU A 7 15.20 8.71 1.12
CA LEU A 7 15.03 8.62 -0.34
C LEU A 7 15.09 7.18 -0.83
N LEU A 8 16.00 6.37 -0.28
CA LEU A 8 16.09 4.94 -0.55
C LEU A 8 14.79 4.24 -0.14
N MET A 9 14.27 4.51 1.05
CA MET A 9 13.01 3.95 1.54
C MET A 9 11.84 4.35 0.64
N LEU A 10 11.80 5.59 0.15
CA LEU A 10 10.77 6.05 -0.77
C LEU A 10 10.85 5.33 -2.12
N ALA A 11 12.05 5.16 -2.67
CA ALA A 11 12.27 4.43 -3.92
C ALA A 11 11.91 2.94 -3.78
N LEU A 12 12.29 2.30 -2.68
CA LEU A 12 11.91 0.92 -2.35
C LEU A 12 10.40 0.80 -2.15
N ALA A 13 9.77 1.73 -1.43
CA ALA A 13 8.33 1.74 -1.22
C ALA A 13 7.56 1.81 -2.54
N TYR A 14 7.97 2.67 -3.46
CA TYR A 14 7.36 2.73 -4.78
C TYR A 14 7.56 1.43 -5.56
N SER A 15 8.79 0.90 -5.58
CA SER A 15 9.13 -0.33 -6.32
C SER A 15 8.38 -1.55 -5.79
N PHE A 16 8.36 -1.75 -4.47
CA PHE A 16 7.58 -2.79 -3.82
C PHE A 16 6.08 -2.56 -3.96
N GLY A 17 5.63 -1.31 -3.93
CA GLY A 17 4.26 -0.97 -4.22
C GLY A 17 3.82 -1.47 -5.58
N VAL A 18 4.55 -1.09 -6.63
CA VAL A 18 4.27 -1.57 -7.99
C VAL A 18 4.26 -3.11 -8.03
N LEU A 19 5.29 -3.75 -7.47
CA LEU A 19 5.40 -5.21 -7.41
C LEU A 19 4.19 -5.88 -6.73
N TRP A 20 3.85 -5.46 -5.52
CA TRP A 20 2.82 -6.12 -4.71
C TRP A 20 1.40 -5.81 -5.20
N TYR A 21 1.14 -4.58 -5.65
CA TYR A 21 -0.15 -4.22 -6.23
C TYR A 21 -0.40 -4.92 -7.58
N ASP A 22 0.64 -5.22 -8.36
CA ASP A 22 0.49 -6.06 -9.55
C ASP A 22 0.22 -7.53 -9.19
N LEU A 23 0.85 -8.06 -8.13
CA LEU A 23 0.74 -9.48 -7.80
C LEU A 23 -0.56 -9.87 -7.06
N LEU A 24 -0.97 -9.13 -6.03
CA LEU A 24 -2.04 -9.55 -5.10
C LEU A 24 -3.44 -9.04 -5.50
N PRO A 25 -3.63 -7.75 -5.79
CA PRO A 25 -4.89 -7.25 -6.37
C PRO A 25 -4.96 -7.36 -7.89
N GLY A 26 -3.85 -7.66 -8.58
CA GLY A 26 -3.81 -7.75 -10.05
C GLY A 26 -4.03 -6.39 -10.75
N ARG A 27 -3.95 -5.29 -10.01
CA ARG A 27 -4.24 -3.95 -10.51
C ARG A 27 -3.63 -2.87 -9.62
N LEU A 28 -3.17 -1.80 -10.25
CA LEU A 28 -2.71 -0.61 -9.54
C LEU A 28 -3.88 0.18 -8.92
N PRO A 29 -3.64 0.86 -7.78
CA PRO A 29 -4.62 1.76 -7.18
C PRO A 29 -4.99 2.92 -8.12
N GLU A 30 -6.27 3.34 -8.11
CA GLU A 30 -6.75 4.51 -8.86
C GLU A 30 -6.03 5.81 -8.46
N ARG A 31 -5.61 5.92 -7.19
CA ARG A 31 -4.83 7.05 -6.69
C ARG A 31 -3.36 6.69 -6.71
N VAL A 32 -2.61 7.22 -7.68
CA VAL A 32 -1.20 6.91 -7.94
C VAL A 32 -0.32 7.01 -6.69
N TRP A 33 -0.52 8.00 -5.83
CA TRP A 33 0.28 8.18 -4.61
C TRP A 33 0.16 7.02 -3.61
N ARG A 34 -0.95 6.24 -3.64
CA ARG A 34 -1.15 5.08 -2.75
C ARG A 34 -0.17 3.96 -3.03
N VAL A 35 0.32 3.86 -4.27
CA VAL A 35 1.33 2.88 -4.68
C VAL A 35 2.56 2.99 -3.79
N ALA A 36 3.01 4.19 -3.43
CA ALA A 36 4.14 4.36 -2.53
C ALA A 36 3.73 4.49 -1.06
N ALA A 37 2.64 5.21 -0.76
CA ALA A 37 2.35 5.62 0.61
C ALA A 37 2.04 4.45 1.56
N TYR A 38 1.24 3.47 1.15
CA TYR A 38 0.94 2.31 2.00
C TYR A 38 2.18 1.44 2.20
N PRO A 39 2.90 1.03 1.14
CA PRO A 39 4.19 0.35 1.29
C PRO A 39 5.19 1.10 2.17
N PHE A 40 5.28 2.42 2.03
CA PHE A 40 6.20 3.26 2.82
C PHE A 40 5.88 3.17 4.32
N LEU A 41 4.60 3.30 4.69
CA LEU A 41 4.16 3.12 6.07
C LEU A 41 4.42 1.69 6.56
N GLY A 42 4.19 0.70 5.69
CA GLY A 42 4.48 -0.70 5.96
C GLY A 42 5.96 -0.96 6.26
N ILE A 43 6.86 -0.43 5.43
CA ILE A 43 8.31 -0.52 5.62
C ILE A 43 8.69 0.14 6.94
N TRP A 44 8.20 1.34 7.22
CA TRP A 44 8.50 2.05 8.47
C TRP A 44 8.09 1.25 9.72
N VAL A 45 6.92 0.61 9.70
CA VAL A 45 6.47 -0.29 10.77
C VAL A 45 7.31 -1.56 10.83
N GLY A 46 7.67 -2.14 9.68
CA GLY A 46 8.55 -3.31 9.57
C GLY A 46 9.93 -3.05 10.17
N GLU A 47 10.54 -1.92 9.86
CA GLU A 47 11.81 -1.46 10.47
C GLU A 47 11.70 -1.31 11.99
N LEU A 48 10.55 -0.83 12.48
CA LEU A 48 10.37 -0.61 13.92
C LEU A 48 10.19 -1.92 14.71
N LEU A 49 9.42 -2.86 14.14
CA LEU A 49 8.94 -4.05 14.86
C LEU A 49 9.67 -5.32 14.45
N LEU A 50 9.91 -5.51 13.16
CA LEU A 50 10.34 -6.78 12.58
C LEU A 50 11.87 -6.88 12.51
N ALA A 51 12.55 -5.78 12.19
CA ALA A 51 14.01 -5.73 12.11
C ALA A 51 14.70 -6.10 13.44
N ARG A 52 14.04 -5.82 14.57
CA ARG A 52 14.57 -6.16 15.91
C ARG A 52 14.51 -7.65 16.23
N VAL A 53 13.65 -8.38 15.54
CA VAL A 53 13.36 -9.80 15.82
C VAL A 53 14.05 -10.71 14.79
N LEU A 54 14.16 -10.26 13.54
CA LEU A 54 14.88 -11.01 12.51
C LEU A 54 16.39 -10.79 12.60
N ALA A 55 17.08 -11.73 13.23
CA ALA A 55 18.54 -11.73 13.30
C ALA A 55 19.25 -11.96 11.94
N PHE A 56 18.52 -12.38 10.90
CA PHE A 56 19.04 -12.71 9.58
C PHE A 56 18.60 -11.72 8.48
N ASP A 57 18.27 -10.48 8.86
CA ASP A 57 17.81 -9.47 7.91
C ASP A 57 18.98 -8.67 7.31
N PRO A 58 19.23 -8.74 5.99
CA PRO A 58 20.32 -8.00 5.36
C PRO A 58 20.04 -6.50 5.35
N GLU A 59 20.99 -5.73 5.85
CA GLU A 59 20.92 -4.28 5.89
C GLU A 59 21.55 -3.64 4.63
N PHE A 60 20.86 -2.66 4.04
CA PHE A 60 21.36 -1.85 2.93
C PHE A 60 20.96 -0.39 3.13
N GLY A 61 21.96 0.50 3.24
CA GLY A 61 21.73 1.94 3.36
C GLY A 61 20.92 2.34 4.60
N GLY A 62 20.98 1.56 5.68
CA GLY A 62 20.21 1.79 6.91
C GLY A 62 18.80 1.18 6.92
N LEU A 63 18.49 0.27 5.99
CA LEU A 63 17.21 -0.45 5.90
C LEU A 63 17.42 -1.96 5.88
N HIS A 64 16.56 -2.68 6.59
CA HIS A 64 16.50 -4.12 6.67
C HIS A 64 15.59 -4.64 5.55
N LEU A 65 16.19 -5.27 4.52
CA LEU A 65 15.50 -5.55 3.26
C LEU A 65 14.34 -6.54 3.41
N ILE A 66 14.47 -7.55 4.26
CA ILE A 66 13.39 -8.53 4.48
C ILE A 66 12.26 -7.85 5.25
N SER A 67 12.58 -7.09 6.29
CA SER A 67 11.59 -6.33 7.07
C SER A 67 10.86 -5.31 6.21
N ALA A 68 11.57 -4.63 5.30
CA ALA A 68 10.98 -3.71 4.33
C ALA A 68 10.04 -4.44 3.34
N ALA A 69 10.48 -5.56 2.78
CA ALA A 69 9.67 -6.36 1.85
C ALA A 69 8.40 -6.91 2.53
N VAL A 70 8.52 -7.47 3.73
CA VAL A 70 7.39 -8.01 4.50
C VAL A 70 6.46 -6.88 4.97
N GLY A 71 7.01 -5.79 5.50
CA GLY A 71 6.24 -4.65 5.96
C GLY A 71 5.42 -4.01 4.84
N SER A 72 6.04 -3.78 3.67
CA SER A 72 5.34 -3.26 2.48
C SER A 72 4.24 -4.21 1.99
N LEU A 73 4.52 -5.51 1.93
CA LEU A 73 3.56 -6.53 1.54
C LEU A 73 2.32 -6.53 2.44
N VAL A 74 2.52 -6.53 3.77
CA VAL A 74 1.43 -6.48 4.74
C VAL A 74 0.60 -5.22 4.58
N ALA A 75 1.23 -4.06 4.36
CA ALA A 75 0.51 -2.81 4.15
C ALA A 75 -0.36 -2.83 2.88
N VAL A 76 0.14 -3.40 1.78
CA VAL A 76 -0.66 -3.58 0.55
C VAL A 76 -1.85 -4.52 0.79
N ILE A 77 -1.64 -5.62 1.51
CA ILE A 77 -2.73 -6.55 1.87
C ILE A 77 -3.80 -5.84 2.70
N VAL A 78 -3.41 -5.10 3.73
CA VAL A 78 -4.34 -4.34 4.59
C VAL A 78 -5.09 -3.30 3.77
N ASP A 79 -4.39 -2.54 2.94
CA ASP A 79 -4.99 -1.53 2.06
C ASP A 79 -6.00 -2.13 1.10
N TRP A 80 -5.65 -3.28 0.51
CA TRP A 80 -6.53 -4.04 -0.36
C TRP A 80 -7.77 -4.52 0.38
N ILE A 81 -7.63 -5.15 1.56
CA ILE A 81 -8.76 -5.61 2.39
C ILE A 81 -9.69 -4.44 2.72
N ILE A 82 -9.15 -3.29 3.16
CA ILE A 82 -9.95 -2.10 3.47
C ILE A 82 -10.68 -1.59 2.22
N SER A 83 -9.99 -1.57 1.08
CA SER A 83 -10.57 -1.13 -0.19
C SER A 83 -11.69 -2.06 -0.67
N GLN A 84 -11.51 -3.37 -0.51
CA GLN A 84 -12.54 -4.37 -0.82
C GLN A 84 -13.73 -4.26 0.12
N ALA A 85 -13.51 -4.12 1.43
CA ALA A 85 -14.59 -3.99 2.42
C ALA A 85 -15.41 -2.70 2.25
N ARG A 86 -14.84 -1.65 1.65
CA ARG A 86 -15.55 -0.40 1.34
C ARG A 86 -16.39 -0.48 0.05
N ARG A 87 -16.16 -1.46 -0.82
CA ARG A 87 -16.89 -1.63 -2.11
C ARG A 87 -18.23 -2.39 -2.07
N PRO A 88 -18.69 -3.11 -1.02
CA PRO A 88 -20.04 -3.65 -0.95
C PRO A 88 -21.02 -2.74 -0.20
N ALA A 89 -20.57 -1.60 0.34
CA ALA A 89 -21.39 -0.67 1.13
C ALA A 89 -21.73 0.63 0.39
N MET A 90 -21.42 0.73 -0.91
CA MET A 90 -21.95 1.81 -1.75
C MET A 90 -23.42 1.51 -2.05
N VAL A 91 -24.27 2.08 -1.20
CA VAL A 91 -25.66 2.52 -1.40
C VAL A 91 -26.26 2.14 -2.77
N PRO A 92 -27.43 1.47 -2.81
CA PRO A 92 -28.18 1.30 -4.06
C PRO A 92 -28.24 2.65 -4.77
N GLN A 93 -27.74 2.71 -6.00
CA GLN A 93 -28.02 3.85 -6.87
C GLN A 93 -29.54 3.95 -6.96
N PHE A 94 -30.12 4.88 -6.20
CA PHE A 94 -31.49 5.31 -6.39
C PHE A 94 -31.45 6.09 -7.71
N GLU A 95 -31.57 5.33 -8.80
CA GLU A 95 -31.76 5.89 -10.12
C GLU A 95 -33.04 6.73 -10.04
N ALA A 96 -32.85 8.05 -10.10
CA ALA A 96 -33.92 9.01 -10.02
C ALA A 96 -34.94 8.68 -11.11
N GLN A 97 -36.16 8.40 -10.65
CA GLN A 97 -37.37 8.21 -11.42
C GLN A 97 -37.41 9.12 -12.66
N PRO A 98 -37.71 8.61 -13.86
CA PRO A 98 -37.79 9.45 -15.05
C PRO A 98 -38.92 10.46 -14.85
N GLU A 99 -38.57 11.75 -14.85
CA GLU A 99 -39.56 12.83 -14.90
C GLU A 99 -40.33 12.71 -16.23
N ALA A 100 -41.44 11.99 -16.14
CA ALA A 100 -42.58 12.23 -17.01
C ALA A 100 -43.06 13.67 -16.77
N ARG A 101 -42.64 14.60 -17.65
CA ARG A 101 -43.38 15.77 -18.18
C ARG A 101 -42.42 16.89 -18.59
N ALA A 102 -42.31 17.16 -19.89
CA ALA A 102 -42.60 18.46 -20.49
C ALA A 102 -42.12 18.53 -21.96
N ALA A 103 -43.04 18.27 -22.90
CA ALA A 103 -43.27 19.03 -24.13
C ALA A 103 -44.47 18.42 -24.87
#